data_AF-A0A9E2PV40-F1
#
_entry.id   AF-A0A9E2PV40-F1
#
_cell.length_a   1.000
_cell.length_b   1.000
_cell.length_c   1.000
_cell.angle_alpha   90.00
_cell.angle_beta   90.00
_cell.angle_gamma   90.00
#
_symmetry.space_group_name_H-M   'P 1'
#
loop_
_entity.id
_entity.type
_entity.pdbx_description
1 polymer ?
#
loop_
_entity_poly.entity_id
_entity_poly.type
_entity_poly.pdbx_seq_one_letter_code
_entity_poly.pdbx_strand_id
1 'polypeptide(L)' 'MPECACGCGEETKRAKFLAGHEQKLRKQLDEKMGGLPLLASLVKVTQMYAQDRMSLEGLGRLVRLIYQKD' A
#
# COMPACT_ATOMS: atom_id res chain seq x y z
N MET A 1 -10.31 19.21 -12.08
CA MET A 1 -9.78 18.01 -12.78
C MET A 1 -9.60 16.90 -11.74
N PRO A 2 -9.45 15.60 -12.06
CA PRO A 2 -9.16 14.62 -11.01
C PRO A 2 -7.76 14.87 -10.43
N GLU A 3 -7.62 14.70 -9.12
CA GLU A 3 -6.32 14.72 -8.47
C GLU A 3 -5.49 13.50 -8.87
N CYS A 4 -4.18 13.68 -8.94
CA CYS A 4 -3.25 12.61 -9.27
C CYS A 4 -3.25 11.54 -8.17
N ALA A 5 -3.59 10.30 -8.53
CA ALA A 5 -3.75 9.19 -7.61
C ALA A 5 -2.46 8.75 -6.90
N CYS A 6 -1.30 9.33 -7.24
CA CYS A 6 -0.08 9.16 -6.44
C CYS A 6 -0.05 10.00 -5.16
N GLY A 7 -1.06 10.87 -4.94
CA GLY A 7 -1.16 11.70 -3.73
C GLY A 7 -0.31 12.97 -3.76
N CYS A 8 0.17 13.43 -4.92
CA CYS A 8 0.98 14.64 -5.01
C CYS A 8 0.16 15.96 -5.00
N GLY A 9 -1.17 15.88 -5.02
CA GLY A 9 -2.07 17.04 -5.00
C GLY A 9 -2.21 17.79 -6.35
N GLU A 10 -1.52 17.34 -7.39
CA GLU A 10 -1.63 17.96 -8.72
C GLU A 10 -2.86 17.42 -9.49
N GLU A 11 -3.43 18.28 -10.34
CA GLU A 11 -4.56 17.95 -11.20
C GLU A 11 -4.13 17.25 -12.50
N THR A 12 -4.87 16.22 -12.93
CA THR A 12 -4.62 15.51 -14.19
C THR A 12 -5.55 15.98 -15.30
N LYS A 13 -5.06 16.05 -16.54
CA LYS A 13 -5.87 16.56 -17.66
C LYS A 13 -6.97 15.62 -18.18
N ARG A 14 -7.08 14.37 -17.66
CA ARG A 14 -8.06 13.30 -17.98
C ARG A 14 -7.65 11.90 -17.49
N ALA A 15 -6.43 11.73 -16.99
CA ALA A 15 -5.87 10.44 -16.55
C ALA A 15 -5.98 10.25 -15.02
N LYS A 16 -5.66 9.06 -14.50
CA LYS A 16 -5.54 8.86 -13.04
C LYS A 16 -4.21 9.35 -12.47
N PHE A 17 -3.18 9.38 -13.31
CA PHE A 17 -1.83 9.79 -12.94
C PHE A 17 -1.31 10.84 -13.92
N LEU A 18 -0.42 11.70 -13.43
CA LEU A 18 0.46 12.46 -14.30
C LEU A 18 1.45 11.53 -15.02
N ALA A 19 1.97 11.99 -16.15
CA ALA A 19 2.94 11.24 -16.94
C ALA A 19 4.14 10.85 -16.05
N GLY A 20 4.45 9.55 -16.00
CA GLY A 20 5.55 9.00 -15.20
C GLY A 20 5.28 8.83 -13.69
N HIS A 21 4.20 9.38 -13.15
CA HIS A 21 3.92 9.30 -11.70
C HIS A 21 3.50 7.91 -11.26
N GLU A 22 2.78 7.15 -12.09
CA GLU A 22 2.42 5.77 -11.77
C GLU A 22 3.67 4.90 -11.56
N GLN A 23 4.64 4.99 -12.48
CA GLN A 23 5.88 4.23 -12.39
C GLN A 23 6.73 4.65 -11.18
N LYS A 24 6.78 5.96 -10.89
CA LYS A 24 7.47 6.49 -9.71
C LYS A 24 6.85 5.95 -8.41
N LEU A 25 5.52 5.94 -8.31
CA LEU A 25 4.80 5.41 -7.15
C LEU A 25 5.07 3.90 -6.98
N ARG A 26 4.99 3.13 -8.07
CA ARG A 26 5.31 1.68 -8.05
C ARG A 26 6.71 1.43 -7.49
N LYS A 27 7.72 2.13 -8.01
CA LYS A 27 9.11 2.02 -7.54
C LYS A 27 9.24 2.35 -6.05
N GLN A 28 8.61 3.42 -5.60
CA GLN A 28 8.64 3.82 -4.18
C GLN A 28 7.97 2.79 -3.27
N LEU A 29 6.88 2.16 -3.71
CA LEU A 29 6.20 1.12 -2.94
C LEU A 29 7.03 -0.16 -2.88
N ASP A 30 7.66 -0.55 -4.00
CA ASP A 30 8.56 -1.71 -4.04
C ASP A 30 9.76 -1.51 -3.11
N GLU A 31 10.39 -0.32 -3.13
CA GLU A 31 11.51 0.04 -2.24
C GLU A 31 11.10 0.03 -0.76
N LYS A 32 9.90 0.49 -0.43
CA LYS A 32 9.42 0.61 0.97
C LYS A 32 8.92 -0.70 1.56
N MET A 33 8.39 -1.60 0.74
CA MET A 33 7.75 -2.84 1.23
C MET A 33 8.66 -4.06 1.18
N GLY A 34 9.87 -3.98 0.59
CA GLY A 34 10.71 -5.18 0.47
C GLY A 34 10.18 -6.22 -0.55
N GLY A 35 9.17 -5.86 -1.35
CA GLY A 35 8.68 -6.66 -2.48
C GLY A 35 7.27 -7.26 -2.34
N LEU A 36 6.89 -8.03 -3.36
CA LEU A 36 5.54 -8.59 -3.51
C LEU A 36 5.09 -9.56 -2.38
N PRO A 37 5.96 -10.43 -1.81
CA PRO A 37 5.54 -11.34 -0.75
C PRO A 37 5.12 -10.63 0.54
N LEU A 38 5.82 -9.55 0.91
CA LEU A 38 5.47 -8.74 2.06
C LEU A 38 4.13 -8.02 1.84
N LEU A 39 3.94 -7.42 0.65
CA LEU A 39 2.66 -6.81 0.28
C LEU A 39 1.50 -7.80 0.37
N ALA A 40 1.66 -9.01 -0.17
CA ALA A 40 0.63 -10.04 -0.11
C ALA A 40 0.28 -10.41 1.35
N SER A 41 1.28 -10.44 2.23
CA SER A 41 1.09 -10.68 3.66
C SER A 41 0.32 -9.54 4.34
N LEU A 42 0.66 -8.28 4.05
CA LEU A 42 -0.04 -7.10 4.57
C LEU A 42 -1.49 -7.04 4.10
N VAL A 43 -1.75 -7.29 2.81
CA VAL A 43 -3.12 -7.34 2.25
C VAL A 43 -3.95 -8.41 2.95
N LYS A 44 -3.38 -9.60 3.17
CA LYS A 44 -4.09 -10.69 3.85
C LYS A 44 -4.50 -10.31 5.28
N VAL A 45 -3.57 -9.79 6.09
CA VAL A 45 -3.88 -9.50 7.50
C VAL A 45 -4.83 -8.31 7.66
N THR A 46 -4.74 -7.31 6.78
CA THR A 46 -5.66 -6.15 6.79
C THR A 46 -7.06 -6.55 6.34
N GLN A 47 -7.20 -7.47 5.37
CA GLN A 47 -8.49 -8.05 5.00
C GLN A 47 -9.13 -8.86 6.14
N MET A 48 -8.33 -9.64 6.87
CA MET A 48 -8.85 -10.38 8.03
C MET A 48 -9.39 -9.44 9.10
N TYR A 49 -8.71 -8.32 9.37
CA TYR A 49 -9.21 -7.28 10.27
C TYR A 49 -10.50 -6.62 9.75
N ALA A 50 -10.52 -6.21 8.47
CA ALA A 50 -11.69 -5.56 7.86
C ALA A 50 -12.94 -6.46 7.79
N GLN A 51 -12.77 -7.78 7.89
CA GLN A 51 -13.86 -8.76 7.92
C GLN A 51 -14.24 -9.19 9.35
N ASP A 52 -13.78 -8.47 10.38
CA ASP A 52 -13.98 -8.77 11.80
C ASP A 52 -13.46 -10.17 12.21
N ARG A 53 -12.55 -10.76 11.43
CA ARG A 53 -11.91 -12.06 11.72
C ARG A 53 -10.65 -11.93 12.58
N MET A 54 -10.27 -10.70 12.93
CA MET A 54 -9.07 -10.40 13.69
C MET A 54 -9.28 -9.12 14.49
N SER A 55 -8.83 -9.10 15.75
CA SER A 55 -8.84 -7.88 16.55
C SER A 55 -7.77 -6.88 16.07
N LEU A 56 -7.94 -5.61 16.43
CA LEU A 56 -6.94 -4.57 16.16
C LEU A 56 -5.57 -4.90 16.79
N GLU A 57 -5.58 -5.49 17.98
CA GLU A 57 -4.36 -5.96 18.65
C GLU A 57 -3.67 -7.08 17.87
N GLY A 58 -4.46 -8.05 17.37
CA GLY A 58 -3.97 -9.13 16.53
C GLY A 58 -3.36 -8.62 15.23
N LEU A 59 -4.01 -7.65 14.58
CA LEU A 59 -3.47 -6.96 13.40
C LEU A 59 -2.13 -6.29 13.72
N GLY A 60 -2.08 -5.49 14.79
CA GLY A 60 -0.86 -4.78 15.19
C GLY A 60 0.31 -5.71 15.52
N ARG A 61 0.04 -6.91 16.06
CA ARG A 61 1.07 -7.94 16.28
C ARG A 61 1.58 -8.50 14.96
N LEU A 62 0.70 -8.88 14.03
CA LEU A 62 1.11 -9.48 12.76
C LEU A 62 1.82 -8.49 11.84
N VAL A 63 1.38 -7.24 11.78
CA VAL A 63 2.08 -6.19 11.00
C VAL A 63 3.52 -6.04 11.49
N ARG A 64 3.75 -5.99 12.81
CA ARG A 64 5.11 -5.94 13.37
C ARG A 64 5.96 -7.15 12.98
N LEU A 65 5.39 -8.35 13.02
CA LEU A 65 6.11 -9.57 12.62
C LEU A 65 6.43 -9.60 11.12
N ILE A 66 5.56 -9.07 10.27
CA ILE A 66 5.79 -8.98 8.83
C ILE A 66 7.00 -8.09 8.53
N TYR A 67 7.09 -6.93 9.18
CA TYR A 67 8.21 -6.00 9.01
C TYR A 67 9.52 -6.40 9.73
N GLN A 68 9.50 -7.40 10.62
CA GLN A 68 10.69 -7.91 11.30
C GLN A 68 11.38 -9.07 10.56
N LYS A 69 10.75 -9.62 9.52
CA LYS A 69 11.26 -10.78 8.78
C LYS A 69 12.10 -10.42 7.54
N ASP A 70 12.24 -9.13 7.25
CA ASP A 70 13.18 -8.55 6.28
C ASP A 70 14.31 -7.82 7.02
#